data_AF-A0A9D4W808-F1
#
_entry.id   AF-A0A9D4W808-F1
#
_cell.length_a   1.000
_cell.length_b   1.000
_cell.length_c   1.000
_cell.angle_alpha   90.00
_cell.angle_beta   90.00
_cell.angle_gamma   90.00
#
_symmetry.space_group_name_H-M   'P 1'
#
loop_
_entity.id
_entity.type
_entity.pdbx_description
1 polymer ?
#
loop_
_entity_poly.entity_id
_entity_poly.type
_entity_poly.pdbx_seq_one_letter_code
_entity_poly.pdbx_strand_id
1 'polypeptide(L)'
;HSSTTMSYSADGTRLFSCGSNKEGESFLVEWNESEGAVKRTYHGLGKRSVGVVQFDTTKNRFLAAGDEFMVKFWDMDNTSLLTSIDADGGLPASPCIRFNKDGILLAISTSDNGVKILANAEGIRLLRTVENRSFDASRVASAAAVKAPTIGTFPSSNVVVGT
;
A
#
# COMPACT_ATOMS: atom_id res chain seq x y z
N HIS A 1 -3.35 24.87 2.06
CA HIS A 1 -3.65 24.29 0.74
C HIS A 1 -4.35 22.96 0.95
N SER A 2 -5.56 22.77 0.41
CA SER A 2 -6.20 21.45 0.37
C SER A 2 -5.75 20.77 -0.93
N SER A 3 -5.34 19.51 -0.85
CA SER A 3 -5.01 18.70 -2.01
C SER A 3 -5.93 17.49 -2.01
N THR A 4 -6.43 17.10 -3.18
CA THR A 4 -7.30 15.94 -3.36
C THR A 4 -6.85 15.20 -4.59
N THR A 5 -6.74 13.88 -4.47
CA THR A 5 -6.52 12.96 -5.59
C THR A 5 -7.70 12.01 -5.69
N MET A 6 -8.02 11.58 -6.91
CA MET A 6 -9.07 10.61 -7.20
C MET A 6 -8.49 9.49 -8.06
N SER A 7 -8.88 8.24 -7.77
CA SER A 7 -8.51 7.10 -8.58
C SER A 7 -9.57 6.01 -8.49
N TYR A 8 -9.71 5.25 -9.58
CA TYR A 8 -10.43 3.98 -9.54
C TYR A 8 -9.60 2.90 -8.82
N SER A 9 -10.29 1.90 -8.28
CA SER A 9 -9.68 0.64 -7.84
C SER A 9 -8.97 -0.07 -8.99
N ALA A 10 -8.05 -0.97 -8.66
CA ALA A 10 -7.28 -1.74 -9.65
C ALA A 10 -8.15 -2.64 -10.57
N ASP A 11 -9.38 -2.95 -10.16
CA ASP A 11 -10.37 -3.65 -10.99
C ASP A 11 -11.31 -2.71 -11.78
N GLY A 12 -11.19 -1.39 -11.58
CA GLY A 12 -11.99 -0.36 -12.24
C GLY A 12 -13.42 -0.22 -11.72
N THR A 13 -13.78 -0.87 -10.61
CA THR A 13 -15.19 -0.96 -10.16
C THR A 13 -15.58 0.03 -9.07
N ARG A 14 -14.61 0.66 -8.39
CA ARG A 14 -14.85 1.57 -7.26
C ARG A 14 -14.05 2.86 -7.44
N LEU A 15 -14.69 4.00 -7.19
CA LEU A 15 -14.04 5.31 -7.21
C LEU A 15 -13.68 5.76 -5.80
N PHE A 16 -12.41 6.13 -5.61
CA PHE A 16 -11.88 6.62 -4.36
C PHE A 16 -11.35 8.04 -4.49
N SER A 17 -11.40 8.78 -3.39
CA SER A 17 -10.63 10.02 -3.24
C SER A 17 -9.95 10.11 -1.89
N CYS A 18 -8.80 10.76 -1.84
CA CYS A 18 -8.11 11.07 -0.59
C CYS A 18 -7.49 12.46 -0.65
N GLY A 19 -7.19 13.01 0.53
CA GLY A 19 -6.65 14.35 0.64
C GLY A 19 -6.63 14.84 2.08
N SER A 20 -6.41 16.14 2.24
CA SER A 20 -6.51 16.82 3.53
C SER A 20 -7.53 17.95 3.49
N ASN A 21 -8.33 18.05 4.55
CA ASN A 21 -9.31 19.12 4.71
C ASN A 21 -8.64 20.43 5.20
N LYS A 22 -9.43 21.50 5.40
CA LYS A 22 -8.91 22.80 5.85
C LYS A 22 -8.30 22.77 7.25
N GLU A 23 -8.67 21.79 8.06
CA GLU A 23 -8.20 21.58 9.42
C GLU A 23 -6.92 20.71 9.46
N GLY A 24 -6.49 20.19 8.31
CA GLY A 24 -5.31 19.34 8.17
C GLY A 24 -5.58 17.86 8.40
N GLU A 25 -6.84 17.46 8.55
CA GLU A 25 -7.23 16.06 8.72
C GLU A 25 -7.20 15.34 7.37
N SER A 26 -6.50 14.21 7.34
CA SER A 26 -6.46 13.30 6.21
C SER A 26 -7.79 12.56 6.06
N PHE A 27 -8.27 12.40 4.84
CA PHE A 27 -9.44 11.58 4.52
C PHE A 27 -9.16 10.62 3.37
N LEU A 28 -9.89 9.52 3.36
CA LEU A 28 -9.96 8.55 2.26
C LEU A 28 -11.40 8.05 2.20
N VAL A 29 -12.04 8.21 1.05
CA VAL A 29 -13.46 7.91 0.86
C VAL A 29 -13.70 7.14 -0.43
N GLU A 30 -14.73 6.31 -0.44
CA GLU A 30 -15.29 5.66 -1.63
C GLU A 30 -16.58 6.37 -2.02
N TRP A 31 -16.80 6.57 -3.32
CA TRP A 31 -17.96 7.27 -3.86
C TRP A 31 -19.00 6.29 -4.41
N ASN A 32 -20.27 6.62 -4.23
CA ASN A 32 -21.35 6.11 -5.07
C ASN A 32 -21.47 7.04 -6.28
N GLU A 33 -20.99 6.58 -7.43
CA GLU A 33 -20.98 7.40 -8.66
C GLU A 33 -22.38 7.81 -9.12
N SER A 34 -23.35 6.90 -9.02
CA SER A 34 -24.73 7.20 -9.46
C SER A 34 -25.42 8.25 -8.60
N GLU A 35 -25.09 8.29 -7.31
CA GLU A 35 -25.70 9.23 -6.35
C GLU A 35 -24.87 10.50 -6.15
N GLY A 36 -23.61 10.52 -6.62
CA GLY A 36 -22.68 11.62 -6.37
C GLY A 36 -22.37 11.82 -4.88
N ALA A 37 -22.52 10.77 -4.07
CA ALA A 37 -22.41 10.84 -2.61
C ALA A 37 -21.26 9.95 -2.10
N VAL A 38 -20.74 10.30 -0.93
CA VAL A 38 -19.77 9.46 -0.21
C VAL A 38 -20.48 8.19 0.25
N LYS A 39 -20.03 7.04 -0.26
CA LYS A 39 -20.52 5.71 0.11
C LYS A 39 -19.85 5.19 1.37
N ARG A 40 -18.54 5.39 1.49
CA ARG A 40 -17.75 4.97 2.66
C ARG A 40 -16.68 5.99 3.00
N THR A 41 -16.40 6.11 4.29
CA THR A 41 -15.26 6.87 4.83
C THR A 41 -14.36 5.91 5.59
N TYR A 42 -13.09 5.81 5.20
CA TYR A 42 -12.12 4.92 5.84
C TYR A 42 -11.47 5.64 7.03
N HIS A 43 -11.51 5.00 8.19
CA HIS A 43 -11.06 5.59 9.45
C HIS A 43 -9.63 5.17 9.80
N GLY A 44 -8.96 6.01 10.60
CA GLY A 44 -7.61 5.73 11.13
C GLY A 44 -6.48 6.52 10.47
N LEU A 45 -6.79 7.39 9.51
CA LEU A 45 -5.84 8.38 8.99
C LEU A 45 -5.56 9.50 9.99
N GLY A 46 -4.42 10.15 9.81
CA GLY A 46 -3.88 11.21 10.63
C GLY A 46 -4.72 12.48 10.68
N LYS A 47 -4.68 13.18 11.82
CA LYS A 47 -5.41 14.45 12.03
C LYS A 47 -4.57 15.68 11.67
N ARG A 48 -3.28 15.50 11.40
CA ARG A 48 -2.38 16.60 11.06
C ARG A 48 -1.37 16.14 10.03
N SER A 49 -1.85 15.91 8.81
CA SER A 49 -0.96 15.54 7.73
C SER A 49 -0.21 16.76 7.20
N VAL A 50 1.11 16.62 7.08
CA VAL A 50 2.02 17.62 6.52
C VAL A 50 2.05 17.54 4.98
N GLY A 51 1.43 16.52 4.39
CA GLY A 51 1.41 16.33 2.94
C GLY A 51 0.16 15.64 2.43
N VAL A 52 0.23 15.20 1.17
CA VAL A 52 -0.92 14.62 0.46
C VAL A 52 -0.89 13.11 0.66
N VAL A 53 -1.96 12.57 1.25
CA VAL A 53 -2.16 11.12 1.34
C VAL A 53 -2.09 10.53 -0.06
N GLN A 54 -1.31 9.47 -0.21
CA GLN A 54 -1.26 8.66 -1.43
C GLN A 54 -1.88 7.31 -1.09
N PHE A 55 -2.75 6.80 -1.96
CA PHE A 55 -3.32 5.48 -1.80
C PHE A 55 -3.10 4.65 -3.05
N ASP A 56 -3.19 3.34 -2.88
CA ASP A 56 -3.30 2.41 -3.99
C ASP A 56 -4.15 1.21 -3.56
N THR A 57 -4.60 0.44 -4.54
CA THR A 57 -5.50 -0.68 -4.33
C THR A 57 -5.04 -1.92 -5.08
N THR A 58 -5.50 -3.06 -4.61
CA THR A 58 -5.34 -4.32 -5.31
C THR A 58 -6.68 -4.79 -5.88
N LYS A 59 -6.65 -5.74 -6.81
CA LYS A 59 -7.87 -6.36 -7.37
C LYS A 59 -8.63 -7.22 -6.35
N ASN A 60 -7.95 -7.71 -5.31
CA ASN A 60 -8.55 -8.47 -4.21
C ASN A 60 -9.04 -7.58 -3.07
N ARG A 61 -9.54 -6.38 -3.40
CA ARG A 61 -10.21 -5.47 -2.45
C ARG A 61 -9.34 -4.99 -1.29
N PHE A 62 -8.03 -4.93 -1.47
CA PHE A 62 -7.12 -4.35 -0.49
C PHE A 62 -6.87 -2.89 -0.83
N LEU A 63 -6.89 -2.04 0.19
CA LEU A 63 -6.64 -0.61 0.09
C LEU A 63 -5.49 -0.27 1.02
N ALA A 64 -4.48 0.43 0.51
CA ALA A 64 -3.37 0.93 1.30
C ALA A 64 -3.28 2.44 1.14
N ALA A 65 -2.82 3.14 2.19
CA ALA A 65 -2.52 4.57 2.14
C ALA A 65 -1.23 4.90 2.91
N GLY A 66 -0.39 5.74 2.32
CA GLY A 66 0.75 6.35 2.98
C GLY A 66 0.34 7.60 3.74
N ASP A 67 0.52 7.60 5.06
CA ASP A 67 0.04 8.65 5.96
C ASP A 67 0.85 8.68 7.26
N GLU A 68 1.29 9.88 7.68
CA GLU A 68 2.07 10.13 8.91
C GLU A 68 3.23 9.15 9.15
N PHE A 69 4.14 9.02 8.18
CA PHE A 69 5.32 8.13 8.24
C PHE A 69 4.97 6.63 8.32
N MET A 70 3.73 6.27 8.03
CA MET A 70 3.22 4.90 8.07
C MET A 70 2.58 4.52 6.74
N VAL A 71 2.40 3.22 6.54
CA VAL A 71 1.45 2.67 5.57
C VAL A 71 0.31 2.02 6.33
N LYS A 72 -0.91 2.47 6.07
CA LYS A 72 -2.15 1.99 6.67
C LYS A 72 -2.92 1.16 5.66
N PHE A 73 -3.63 0.14 6.14
CA PHE A 73 -4.31 -0.84 5.30
C PHE A 73 -5.76 -1.06 5.73
N TRP A 74 -6.61 -1.31 4.74
CA TRP A 74 -8.02 -1.64 4.90
C TRP A 74 -8.43 -2.76 3.93
N ASP A 75 -9.46 -3.50 4.31
CA ASP A 75 -10.31 -4.19 3.35
C ASP A 75 -11.33 -3.18 2.81
N MET A 76 -11.57 -3.13 1.49
CA MET A 76 -12.48 -2.13 0.90
C MET A 76 -13.95 -2.26 1.35
N ASP A 77 -14.34 -3.37 1.95
CA ASP A 77 -15.68 -3.55 2.50
C ASP A 77 -15.73 -3.28 4.03
N ASN A 78 -14.58 -2.98 4.65
CA ASN A 78 -14.47 -2.63 6.07
C ASN A 78 -13.79 -1.25 6.27
N THR A 79 -14.54 -0.29 6.81
CA THR A 79 -14.03 1.08 7.05
C THR A 79 -13.08 1.20 8.24
N SER A 80 -12.96 0.15 9.06
CA SER A 80 -12.02 0.10 10.17
C SER A 80 -10.62 -0.26 9.68
N LEU A 81 -9.61 0.40 10.25
CA LEU A 81 -8.21 0.12 9.96
C LEU A 81 -7.88 -1.35 10.24
N LEU A 82 -7.35 -2.06 9.25
CA LEU A 82 -6.92 -3.44 9.40
C LEU A 82 -5.55 -3.52 10.09
N THR A 83 -4.58 -2.73 9.62
CA THR A 83 -3.26 -2.63 10.24
C THR A 83 -2.52 -1.36 9.79
N SER A 84 -1.40 -1.06 10.46
CA SER A 84 -0.47 0.00 10.10
C SER A 84 0.97 -0.51 10.23
N ILE A 85 1.83 -0.11 9.29
CA ILE A 85 3.21 -0.56 9.18
C ILE A 85 4.11 0.67 9.06
N ASP A 86 5.17 0.75 9.87
CA ASP A 86 6.20 1.79 9.81
C ASP A 86 7.32 1.48 8.80
N ALA A 87 7.29 0.27 8.25
CA ALA A 87 8.25 -0.29 7.31
C ALA A 87 9.71 -0.18 7.82
N ASP A 88 9.95 -0.52 9.08
CA ASP A 88 11.27 -0.40 9.75
C ASP A 88 11.75 1.07 9.86
N GLY A 89 10.81 2.02 9.89
CA GLY A 89 11.08 3.45 9.93
C GLY A 89 11.64 4.02 8.62
N GLY A 90 11.91 5.33 8.62
CA GLY A 90 12.53 6.02 7.48
C GLY A 90 11.59 6.31 6.31
N LEU A 91 10.28 6.21 6.52
CA LEU A 91 9.30 6.75 5.58
C LEU A 91 9.22 8.28 5.73
N PRO A 92 8.94 9.04 4.66
CA PRO A 92 8.62 10.46 4.76
C PRO A 92 7.21 10.67 5.34
N ALA A 93 6.85 11.90 5.69
CA ALA A 93 5.54 12.21 6.30
C ALA A 93 4.34 11.81 5.42
N SER A 94 4.52 11.82 4.10
CA SER A 94 3.53 11.39 3.11
C SER A 94 4.20 10.46 2.10
N PRO A 95 4.37 9.16 2.42
CA PRO A 95 5.02 8.23 1.52
C PRO A 95 4.15 7.96 0.30
N CYS A 96 4.76 8.02 -0.88
CA CYS A 96 4.17 7.49 -2.10
C CYS A 96 4.18 5.97 -2.03
N ILE A 97 3.05 5.36 -2.37
CA ILE A 97 2.90 3.90 -2.38
C ILE A 97 2.31 3.42 -3.71
N ARG A 98 2.73 2.24 -4.17
CA ARG A 98 2.16 1.54 -5.33
C ARG A 98 2.22 0.02 -5.19
N PHE A 99 1.09 -0.65 -5.35
CA PHE A 99 1.06 -2.09 -5.49
C PHE A 99 1.61 -2.50 -6.86
N ASN A 100 2.22 -3.68 -6.92
CA ASN A 100 2.43 -4.33 -8.20
C ASN A 100 1.10 -4.84 -8.76
N LYS A 101 1.09 -5.19 -10.06
CA LYS A 101 -0.11 -5.65 -10.77
C LYS A 101 -0.85 -6.82 -10.09
N ASP A 102 -0.09 -7.70 -9.44
CA ASP A 102 -0.63 -8.90 -8.78
C ASP A 102 -1.06 -8.62 -7.32
N GLY A 103 -0.77 -7.44 -6.77
CA GLY A 103 -1.12 -7.08 -5.39
C GLY A 103 -0.31 -7.79 -4.30
N ILE A 104 0.80 -8.42 -4.67
CA ILE A 104 1.66 -9.20 -3.75
C ILE A 104 2.88 -8.42 -3.24
N LEU A 105 3.24 -7.32 -3.92
CA LEU A 105 4.31 -6.41 -3.53
C LEU A 105 3.78 -4.97 -3.44
N LEU A 106 4.29 -4.20 -2.49
CA LEU A 106 4.01 -2.78 -2.32
C LEU A 106 5.33 -2.01 -2.31
N ALA A 107 5.52 -1.12 -3.28
CA ALA A 107 6.62 -0.17 -3.31
C ALA A 107 6.28 1.08 -2.50
N ILE A 108 7.22 1.55 -1.69
CA ILE A 108 7.06 2.69 -0.78
C ILE A 108 8.28 3.61 -0.91
N SER A 109 8.06 4.90 -1.14
CA SER A 109 9.14 5.90 -1.12
C SER A 109 9.71 6.08 0.29
N THR A 110 11.02 6.23 0.42
CA THR A 110 11.70 6.49 1.70
C THR A 110 12.28 7.89 1.79
N SER A 111 12.59 8.34 3.01
CA SER A 111 13.16 9.67 3.29
C SER A 111 14.57 9.86 2.74
N ASP A 112 15.28 8.78 2.41
CA ASP A 112 16.61 8.78 1.78
C ASP A 112 16.54 8.72 0.25
N ASN A 113 15.40 9.09 -0.35
CA ASN A 113 15.12 9.04 -1.78
C ASN A 113 15.19 7.63 -2.38
N GLY A 114 15.10 6.60 -1.55
CA GLY A 114 15.03 5.19 -1.95
C GLY A 114 13.60 4.68 -2.11
N VAL A 115 13.50 3.36 -2.30
CA VAL A 115 12.25 2.60 -2.31
C VAL A 115 12.39 1.38 -1.41
N LYS A 116 11.45 1.22 -0.48
CA LYS A 116 11.24 -0.03 0.27
C LYS A 116 10.17 -0.88 -0.39
N ILE A 117 10.36 -2.20 -0.35
CA ILE A 117 9.38 -3.16 -0.86
C ILE A 117 8.82 -3.95 0.32
N LEU A 118 7.49 -3.90 0.50
CA LEU A 118 6.80 -4.85 1.34
C LEU A 118 6.24 -5.99 0.49
N ALA A 119 6.20 -7.19 1.05
CA ALA A 119 5.64 -8.37 0.41
C ALA A 119 4.60 -9.02 1.32
N ASN A 120 3.49 -9.49 0.75
CA ASN A 120 2.58 -10.37 1.49
C ASN A 120 3.12 -11.82 1.48
N ALA A 121 2.40 -12.75 2.09
CA ALA A 121 2.81 -14.16 2.16
C ALA A 121 3.13 -14.77 0.77
N GLU A 122 2.36 -14.42 -0.27
CA GLU A 122 2.60 -14.87 -1.64
C GLU A 122 3.86 -14.24 -2.23
N GLY A 123 4.04 -12.93 -2.05
CA GLY A 123 5.24 -12.21 -2.48
C GLY A 123 6.52 -12.77 -1.85
N ILE A 124 6.50 -13.07 -0.54
CA ILE A 124 7.63 -13.68 0.15
C ILE A 124 7.95 -15.07 -0.42
N ARG A 125 6.92 -15.87 -0.74
CA ARG A 125 7.10 -17.21 -1.34
C ARG A 125 7.69 -17.09 -2.75
N LEU A 126 7.24 -16.11 -3.53
CA LEU A 126 7.78 -15.83 -4.86
C LEU A 126 9.26 -15.42 -4.78
N LEU A 127 9.60 -14.47 -3.91
CA LEU A 127 10.97 -13.97 -3.75
C LEU A 127 11.95 -15.08 -3.34
N ARG A 128 11.57 -15.93 -2.37
CA ARG A 128 12.38 -17.11 -2.00
C ARG A 128 12.61 -18.09 -3.17
N THR A 129 11.59 -18.30 -4.00
CA THR A 129 11.72 -19.20 -5.16
C THR A 129 12.69 -18.64 -6.20
N VAL A 130 12.64 -17.33 -6.44
CA VAL A 130 13.56 -16.65 -7.36
C VAL A 130 15.00 -16.69 -6.83
N GLU A 131 15.21 -16.41 -5.55
CA GLU A 131 16.55 -16.48 -4.93
C GLU A 131 17.16 -17.89 -5.04
N ASN A 132 16.38 -18.93 -4.77
CA ASN A 132 16.84 -20.31 -4.92
C ASN A 132 17.22 -20.66 -6.38
N ARG A 133 16.48 -20.16 -7.36
CA ARG A 133 16.81 -20.34 -8.79
C ARG A 133 18.05 -19.54 -9.20
N SER A 134 18.20 -18.33 -8.68
CA SER A 134 19.39 -17.50 -8.90
C SER A 134 20.63 -18.14 -8.27
N PHE A 135 20.49 -18.85 -7.15
CA PHE A 135 21.57 -19.61 -6.53
C PHE A 135 22.00 -20.85 -7.33
N ASP A 136 21.06 -21.48 -8.03
CA ASP A 136 21.34 -22.62 -8.91
C ASP A 136 21.97 -22.16 -10.25
N ALA A 137 21.52 -21.01 -10.78
CA ALA A 137 22.10 -20.38 -11.97
C ALA A 137 23.45 -19.68 -11.70
N SER A 138 23.68 -19.16 -10.49
CA SER A 138 24.94 -18.51 -10.11
C SER A 138 26.09 -19.49 -9.85
N ARG A 139 25.84 -20.81 -9.87
CA ARG A 139 26.91 -21.80 -10.07
C ARG A 139 27.64 -21.64 -11.41
N VAL A 140 27.18 -20.76 -12.31
CA VAL A 140 27.83 -20.46 -13.60
C VAL A 140 28.35 -19.01 -13.72
N ALA A 141 28.11 -18.09 -12.79
CA ALA A 141 28.68 -16.74 -12.90
C ALA A 141 28.91 -16.03 -11.55
N SER A 142 30.14 -15.52 -11.39
CA SER A 142 30.71 -14.98 -10.16
C SER A 142 30.19 -13.60 -9.74
N ALA A 143 30.05 -13.46 -8.42
CA ALA A 143 30.19 -12.30 -7.52
C ALA A 143 29.83 -10.88 -8.01
N ALA A 144 28.68 -10.40 -7.53
CA ALA A 144 28.55 -9.07 -6.95
C ALA A 144 27.52 -9.13 -5.80
N ALA A 145 27.95 -8.83 -4.57
CA ALA A 145 27.07 -8.79 -3.41
C ALA A 145 26.19 -7.53 -3.47
N VAL A 146 25.02 -7.65 -4.10
CA VAL A 146 23.96 -6.65 -3.94
C VAL A 146 23.36 -6.87 -2.55
N LYS A 147 23.40 -5.84 -1.70
CA LYS A 147 22.74 -5.88 -0.39
C LYS A 147 21.26 -6.20 -0.63
N ALA A 148 20.80 -7.35 -0.15
CA ALA A 148 19.41 -7.77 -0.34
C ALA A 148 18.50 -6.68 0.24
N PRO A 149 17.44 -6.25 -0.49
CA PRO A 149 16.49 -5.30 0.04
C PRO A 149 15.86 -5.88 1.31
N THR A 150 15.76 -5.08 2.37
CA THR A 150 15.01 -5.46 3.57
C THR A 150 13.53 -5.56 3.18
N ILE A 151 12.99 -6.78 3.14
CA ILE A 151 11.60 -7.05 2.79
C ILE A 151 10.77 -7.03 4.07
N GLY A 152 9.92 -6.02 4.23
CA GLY A 152 8.89 -6.02 5.27
C GLY A 152 7.65 -6.78 4.83
N THR A 153 6.77 -7.14 5.76
CA THR A 153 5.58 -7.96 5.48
C THR A 153 4.29 -7.18 5.68
N PHE A 154 3.32 -7.30 4.76
CA PHE A 154 1.97 -6.72 4.92
C PHE A 154 0.87 -7.79 4.87
N PRO A 155 -0.36 -7.51 5.36
CA PRO A 155 -1.43 -8.50 5.42
C PRO A 155 -1.83 -9.01 4.04
N SER A 156 -2.43 -10.19 4.01
CA SER A 156 -3.13 -10.71 2.83
C SER A 156 -4.62 -10.81 3.13
N SER A 157 -5.46 -10.57 2.12
CA SER A 157 -6.90 -10.83 2.23
C SER A 157 -7.10 -12.34 2.36
N ASN A 158 -7.47 -12.84 3.53
CA ASN A 158 -7.94 -14.22 3.66
C ASN A 158 -9.35 -14.27 3.08
N VAL A 159 -9.50 -14.87 1.91
CA VAL A 159 -10.82 -15.30 1.43
C VAL A 159 -11.24 -16.48 2.30
N VAL A 160 -12.03 -16.22 3.34
CA VAL A 160 -12.83 -17.28 3.96
C VAL A 160 -13.96 -17.58 2.98
N VAL A 161 -13.75 -18.58 2.12
CA VAL A 161 -14.87 -19.20 1.39
C VAL A 161 -15.69 -19.94 2.46
N GLY A 162 -16.79 -19.32 2.89
CA GLY A 162 -17.80 -20.00 3.68
C GLY A 162 -18.39 -21.14 2.85
N THR A 163 -18.35 -22.35 3.41
CA THR A 163 -19.01 -23.57 2.91
C THR A 163 -20.51 -23.44 2.88
#